data_AF-A0A179EXL0-F1
#
_entry.id   AF-A0A179EXL0-F1
#
_cell.length_a   1.000
_cell.length_b   1.000
_cell.length_c   1.000
_cell.angle_alpha   90.00
_cell.angle_beta   90.00
_cell.angle_gamma   90.00
#
_symmetry.space_group_name_H-M   'P 1'
#
loop_
_entity.id
_entity.type
_entity.pdbx_description
1 polymer ?
#
loop_
_entity_poly.entity_id
_entity_poly.type
_entity_poly.pdbx_seq_one_letter_code
_entity_poly.pdbx_strand_id
1 'polypeptide(L)'
;MSRHACISLMHDVRRVSEPCCISSQPAGTRVDLGAVASGNSRVIQYGAGKPGLSTFPSPTSRSFFSSCLPCPNLPFRPSIDEMADEQHAVLMRHLKTAQQFTRPPKRLRQAFKATSEQRTYEREDTSRIFLEVGFRAWLAYFLATNAIGGKGHYQGKANDVTVISNFQKKSSEDKRHLAVGVCTEELYSAIDERVKAWENHCGYRDWLQRQQAMANVDSEGSREVGNSSQNNSPSQDAQVSIDSQHGVSQENQSRILQATIVPHDSTLFPEATLVQQMPSATIAGVMELFPPYICGAILKDRVLNVAMVQMSFPRFPSDDCLMTLTIQPNKVEYLAMALFGIHLESEGEQRYIVMENGARVVPSNEMSLEGAEESSLASTFGPLISTAIQNSWKRTLEIGSAIRKTRCVSMDVSTKSSVPACLGLWLWLEKGLEMRQILYA
;
A
#
# COMPACT_ATOMS: atom_id res chain seq x y z
N MET A 1 35.49 45.30 -0.01
CA MET A 1 35.94 43.95 0.38
C MET A 1 34.98 42.98 -0.32
N SER A 2 35.22 42.44 -1.51
CA SER A 2 36.45 42.04 -2.24
C SER A 2 37.17 40.83 -1.64
N ARG A 3 36.79 39.64 -2.15
CA ARG A 3 37.50 38.35 -2.26
C ARG A 3 36.49 37.29 -2.73
N HIS A 4 36.80 36.33 -3.61
CA HIS A 4 37.77 36.34 -4.72
C HIS A 4 37.33 35.26 -5.72
N ALA A 5 37.54 35.46 -7.03
CA ALA A 5 37.28 34.43 -8.03
C ALA A 5 38.46 33.45 -8.17
N CYS A 6 38.19 32.25 -8.67
CA CYS A 6 39.19 31.30 -9.16
C CYS A 6 38.72 30.68 -10.48
N ILE A 7 39.64 30.54 -11.44
CA ILE A 7 39.41 30.18 -12.86
C ILE A 7 40.59 29.29 -13.30
N SER A 8 40.44 28.55 -14.43
CA SER A 8 41.48 27.83 -15.20
C SER A 8 41.96 26.47 -14.66
N LEU A 9 42.43 25.52 -15.50
CA LEU A 9 42.09 25.14 -16.90
C LEU A 9 42.86 23.85 -17.29
N MET A 10 42.43 23.14 -18.34
CA MET A 10 43.14 22.03 -19.04
C MET A 10 43.30 20.71 -18.25
N HIS A 11 43.23 19.52 -18.85
CA HIS A 11 43.84 19.11 -20.13
C HIS A 11 42.94 18.43 -21.17
N ASP A 12 43.30 18.64 -22.43
CA ASP A 12 42.89 17.89 -23.63
C ASP A 12 44.02 16.91 -24.03
N VAL A 13 43.68 15.67 -24.39
CA VAL A 13 44.61 14.63 -24.88
C VAL A 13 43.91 13.80 -25.97
N ARG A 14 44.65 13.53 -27.06
CA ARG A 14 44.12 13.04 -28.34
C ARG A 14 43.98 11.51 -28.44
N ARG A 15 43.20 11.10 -29.44
CA ARG A 15 43.04 9.71 -29.94
C ARG A 15 44.37 9.04 -30.28
N VAL A 16 44.44 7.73 -30.10
CA VAL A 16 45.29 6.78 -30.84
C VAL A 16 44.42 5.60 -31.29
N SER A 17 44.79 4.93 -32.39
CA SER A 17 43.97 3.94 -33.12
C SER A 17 44.43 2.48 -32.94
N GLU A 18 43.48 1.56 -33.15
CA GLU A 18 43.53 0.19 -33.75
C GLU A 18 44.89 -0.50 -34.03
N PRO A 19 44.98 -1.85 -33.84
CA PRO A 19 44.61 -2.77 -34.93
C PRO A 19 43.92 -4.10 -34.53
N CYS A 20 43.53 -4.88 -35.55
CA CYS A 20 42.70 -6.10 -35.50
C CYS A 20 43.48 -7.45 -35.43
N CYS A 21 42.83 -8.47 -34.84
CA CYS A 21 42.93 -9.92 -35.14
C CYS A 21 41.54 -10.53 -34.80
N ILE A 22 40.78 -11.29 -35.60
CA ILE A 22 40.98 -12.40 -36.56
C ILE A 22 40.92 -13.81 -35.93
N SER A 23 39.76 -14.48 -36.14
CA SER A 23 39.49 -15.93 -35.99
C SER A 23 39.55 -16.53 -34.57
N SER A 24 38.96 -17.71 -34.28
CA SER A 24 38.33 -18.73 -35.14
C SER A 24 37.09 -19.40 -34.49
N GLN A 25 36.31 -20.14 -35.28
CA GLN A 25 35.25 -21.06 -34.80
C GLN A 25 35.80 -22.48 -34.58
N PRO A 26 35.02 -23.35 -33.91
CA PRO A 26 34.58 -24.55 -34.64
C PRO A 26 33.08 -24.88 -34.49
N ALA A 27 32.60 -25.76 -35.38
CA ALA A 27 31.33 -26.48 -35.22
C ALA A 27 31.39 -27.46 -34.03
N GLY A 28 30.30 -27.98 -33.47
CA GLY A 28 28.89 -27.90 -33.90
C GLY A 28 28.36 -29.28 -34.28
N THR A 29 27.49 -29.86 -33.45
CA THR A 29 26.88 -31.18 -33.68
C THR A 29 25.40 -31.12 -33.32
N ARG A 30 24.56 -31.75 -34.16
CA ARG A 30 23.10 -31.81 -34.02
C ARG A 30 22.70 -33.28 -33.87
N VAL A 31 21.87 -33.58 -32.88
CA VAL A 31 21.18 -34.88 -32.74
C VAL A 31 19.71 -34.60 -32.49
N ASP A 32 18.85 -35.27 -33.25
CA ASP A 32 17.40 -35.09 -33.30
C ASP A 32 16.68 -36.42 -33.02
N LEU A 33 15.38 -36.35 -32.71
CA LEU A 33 14.39 -37.44 -32.57
C LEU A 33 14.47 -38.34 -31.32
N GLY A 34 13.29 -38.59 -30.74
CA GLY A 34 13.09 -39.45 -29.56
C GLY A 34 11.74 -39.22 -28.86
N ALA A 35 10.62 -39.53 -29.53
CA ALA A 35 9.28 -39.45 -28.94
C ALA A 35 8.83 -40.82 -28.38
N VAL A 36 7.95 -40.86 -27.37
CA VAL A 36 6.84 -41.84 -27.24
C VAL A 36 5.88 -41.55 -26.06
N ALA A 37 4.59 -41.76 -26.36
CA ALA A 37 3.36 -41.98 -25.60
C ALA A 37 3.25 -41.88 -24.04
N SER A 38 2.18 -41.18 -23.63
CA SER A 38 1.07 -41.61 -22.73
C SER A 38 1.29 -42.08 -21.28
N GLY A 39 0.54 -41.43 -20.37
CA GLY A 39 -0.50 -42.12 -19.58
C GLY A 39 -0.15 -42.66 -18.19
N ASN A 40 -0.71 -42.04 -17.14
CA ASN A 40 -1.90 -42.60 -16.46
C ASN A 40 -2.36 -41.73 -15.28
N SER A 41 -3.68 -41.57 -15.15
CA SER A 41 -4.31 -41.04 -13.93
C SER A 41 -4.30 -42.11 -12.83
N ARG A 42 -3.97 -41.74 -11.59
CA ARG A 42 -4.25 -42.57 -10.41
C ARG A 42 -5.14 -41.81 -9.43
N VAL A 43 -6.38 -42.27 -9.32
CA VAL A 43 -7.27 -41.92 -8.21
C VAL A 43 -6.75 -42.62 -6.95
N ILE A 44 -6.67 -41.91 -5.84
CA ILE A 44 -6.40 -42.49 -4.52
C ILE A 44 -7.68 -42.35 -3.68
N GLN A 45 -8.23 -43.49 -3.25
CA GLN A 45 -9.34 -43.52 -2.30
C GLN A 45 -8.78 -43.35 -0.88
N TYR A 46 -9.41 -42.50 -0.07
CA TYR A 46 -9.14 -42.43 1.37
C TYR A 46 -10.07 -43.41 2.11
N GLY A 47 -9.50 -44.48 2.66
CA GLY A 47 -10.20 -45.41 3.55
C GLY A 47 -10.25 -44.88 4.99
N ALA A 48 -11.40 -44.98 5.64
CA ALA A 48 -11.56 -44.55 7.04
C ALA A 48 -11.07 -45.62 8.03
N GLY A 49 -10.31 -45.21 9.04
CA GLY A 49 -9.88 -46.05 10.17
C GLY A 49 -10.28 -45.43 11.51
N LYS A 50 -10.82 -46.24 12.43
CA LYS A 50 -11.27 -45.80 13.76
C LYS A 50 -10.14 -45.84 14.81
N PRO A 51 -10.26 -45.07 15.92
CA PRO A 51 -9.17 -44.93 16.89
C PRO A 51 -9.04 -46.15 17.82
N GLY A 52 -7.80 -46.42 18.23
CA GLY A 52 -7.50 -47.31 19.36
C GLY A 52 -6.93 -46.50 20.53
N LEU A 53 -7.43 -46.72 21.74
CA LEU A 53 -6.83 -46.19 22.97
C LEU A 53 -5.58 -47.02 23.31
N SER A 54 -4.54 -46.38 23.83
CA SER A 54 -3.50 -47.03 24.62
C SER A 54 -3.15 -46.18 25.84
N THR A 55 -2.83 -46.84 26.95
CA THR A 55 -2.61 -46.23 28.27
C THR A 55 -1.15 -45.80 28.46
N PHE A 56 -0.94 -44.61 29.01
CA PHE A 56 0.35 -44.16 29.50
C PHE A 56 0.57 -44.58 30.97
N PRO A 57 1.65 -45.31 31.31
CA PRO A 57 2.13 -45.44 32.67
C PRO A 57 3.04 -44.25 33.06
N SER A 58 2.96 -43.83 34.32
CA SER A 58 3.77 -42.72 34.86
C SER A 58 5.26 -43.06 34.95
N PRO A 59 6.18 -42.12 34.66
CA PRO A 59 7.61 -42.34 34.85
C PRO A 59 8.00 -42.29 36.33
N THR A 60 8.62 -43.36 36.84
CA THR A 60 9.20 -43.41 38.19
C THR A 60 10.51 -42.64 38.28
N SER A 61 10.73 -41.96 39.41
CA SER A 61 12.00 -41.28 39.70
C SER A 61 13.16 -42.28 39.80
N ARG A 62 14.24 -42.01 39.04
CA ARG A 62 15.58 -42.54 39.32
C ARG A 62 16.64 -41.47 39.10
N SER A 63 17.25 -41.04 40.20
CA SER A 63 18.48 -40.26 40.21
C SER A 63 19.65 -41.08 39.66
N PHE A 64 20.31 -40.58 38.62
CA PHE A 64 21.65 -41.03 38.24
C PHE A 64 22.62 -39.85 38.36
N PHE A 65 23.53 -39.93 39.35
CA PHE A 65 24.78 -39.19 39.27
C PHE A 65 25.59 -39.79 38.11
N SER A 66 26.01 -38.94 37.18
CA SER A 66 27.00 -39.28 36.16
C SER A 66 27.95 -38.11 36.00
N SER A 67 29.25 -38.41 35.94
CA SER A 67 30.33 -37.41 35.95
C SER A 67 30.32 -36.54 34.69
N CYS A 68 30.26 -35.23 34.85
CA CYS A 68 30.43 -34.29 33.75
C CYS A 68 31.86 -34.39 33.19
N LEU A 69 32.00 -34.92 31.97
CA LEU A 69 33.20 -34.72 31.17
C LEU A 69 33.26 -33.26 30.69
N PRO A 70 34.45 -32.63 30.60
CA PRO A 70 34.57 -31.27 30.08
C PRO A 70 34.19 -31.27 28.60
N CYS A 71 33.19 -30.47 28.20
CA CYS A 71 32.80 -30.32 26.80
C CYS A 71 33.87 -29.54 26.02
N PRO A 72 34.60 -30.16 25.07
CA PRO A 72 35.45 -29.40 24.18
C PRO A 72 34.60 -28.71 23.11
N ASN A 73 34.93 -27.47 22.77
CA ASN A 73 34.34 -26.71 21.66
C ASN A 73 32.83 -26.42 21.81
N LEU A 74 32.47 -25.60 22.81
CA LEU A 74 31.39 -24.64 22.55
C LEU A 74 31.83 -23.72 21.38
N PRO A 75 31.00 -23.47 20.37
CA PRO A 75 31.37 -22.61 19.26
C PRO A 75 31.64 -21.18 19.78
N PHE A 76 32.76 -20.60 19.36
CA PHE A 76 33.13 -19.23 19.72
C PHE A 76 32.01 -18.28 19.27
N ARG A 77 31.41 -17.58 20.24
CA ARG A 77 30.40 -16.55 19.96
C ARG A 77 31.13 -15.26 19.63
N PRO A 78 31.01 -14.72 18.39
CA PRO A 78 31.68 -13.49 18.01
C PRO A 78 31.22 -12.32 18.89
N SER A 79 32.07 -11.30 18.98
CA SER A 79 31.76 -10.07 19.70
C SER A 79 30.63 -9.28 19.01
N ILE A 80 30.03 -8.33 19.73
CA ILE A 80 28.97 -7.48 19.17
C ILE A 80 29.50 -6.62 18.01
N ASP A 81 30.77 -6.23 18.10
CA ASP A 81 31.46 -5.40 17.10
C ASP A 81 31.84 -6.22 15.86
N GLU A 82 32.37 -7.44 16.02
CA GLU A 82 32.62 -8.39 14.93
C GLU A 82 31.33 -8.68 14.12
N MET A 83 30.18 -8.77 14.82
CA MET A 83 28.88 -8.92 14.17
C MET A 83 28.36 -7.66 13.47
N ALA A 84 28.87 -6.46 13.80
CA ALA A 84 28.56 -5.23 13.07
C ALA A 84 29.42 -5.12 11.79
N ASP A 85 30.70 -5.45 11.88
CA ASP A 85 31.63 -5.46 10.75
C ASP A 85 31.19 -6.45 9.66
N GLU A 86 30.77 -7.67 10.03
CA GLU A 86 30.25 -8.64 9.06
C GLU A 86 28.99 -8.12 8.33
N GLN A 87 28.09 -7.45 9.07
CA GLN A 87 26.88 -6.86 8.50
C GLN A 87 27.18 -5.72 7.52
N HIS A 88 28.15 -4.86 7.85
CA HIS A 88 28.63 -3.80 6.97
C HIS A 88 29.28 -4.39 5.71
N ALA A 89 30.18 -5.37 5.88
CA ALA A 89 30.88 -6.03 4.79
C ALA A 89 29.93 -6.73 3.80
N VAL A 90 28.88 -7.40 4.29
CA VAL A 90 27.85 -8.02 3.42
C VAL A 90 27.10 -6.96 2.61
N LEU A 91 26.63 -5.88 3.24
CA LEU A 91 25.91 -4.79 2.57
C LEU A 91 26.80 -4.06 1.56
N MET A 92 28.04 -3.73 1.93
CA MET A 92 29.00 -3.08 1.05
C MET A 92 29.46 -3.97 -0.10
N ARG A 93 29.56 -5.29 0.08
CA ARG A 93 29.81 -6.23 -1.02
C ARG A 93 28.65 -6.22 -2.02
N HIS A 94 27.40 -6.27 -1.55
CA HIS A 94 26.22 -6.17 -2.43
C HIS A 94 26.15 -4.83 -3.15
N LEU A 95 26.42 -3.72 -2.47
CA LEU A 95 26.53 -2.39 -3.10
C LEU A 95 27.65 -2.35 -4.16
N LYS A 96 28.81 -2.95 -3.88
CA LYS A 96 29.93 -3.07 -4.83
C LYS A 96 29.55 -3.93 -6.06
N THR A 97 28.61 -4.89 -5.96
CA THR A 97 28.07 -5.58 -7.16
C THR A 97 27.29 -4.68 -8.12
N ALA A 98 26.83 -3.49 -7.70
CA ALA A 98 26.19 -2.52 -8.58
C ALA A 98 27.06 -2.17 -9.80
N GLN A 99 28.39 -2.31 -9.70
CA GLN A 99 29.34 -2.13 -10.79
C GLN A 99 29.06 -3.02 -12.02
N GLN A 100 28.42 -4.18 -11.84
CA GLN A 100 28.13 -5.16 -12.89
C GLN A 100 26.83 -4.84 -13.68
N PHE A 101 25.97 -3.97 -13.17
CA PHE A 101 24.64 -3.71 -13.74
C PHE A 101 24.67 -2.56 -14.74
N THR A 102 24.46 -2.85 -16.03
CA THR A 102 24.35 -1.85 -17.12
C THR A 102 22.99 -1.12 -17.17
N ARG A 103 22.02 -1.56 -16.37
CA ARG A 103 20.67 -0.99 -16.22
C ARG A 103 20.25 -1.04 -14.74
N PRO A 104 19.31 -0.20 -14.28
CA PRO A 104 18.75 -0.32 -12.94
C PRO A 104 18.24 -1.75 -12.66
N PRO A 105 18.47 -2.31 -11.45
CA PRO A 105 17.89 -3.59 -11.04
C PRO A 105 16.38 -3.67 -11.26
N LYS A 106 15.88 -4.86 -11.59
CA LYS A 106 14.44 -5.09 -11.78
C LYS A 106 13.68 -4.70 -10.51
N ARG A 107 12.54 -4.03 -10.68
CA ARG A 107 11.68 -3.48 -9.61
C ARG A 107 12.30 -2.39 -8.73
N LEU A 108 13.53 -1.89 -8.98
CA LEU A 108 14.16 -0.84 -8.15
C LEU A 108 13.21 0.34 -7.89
N ARG A 109 12.67 0.97 -8.94
CA ARG A 109 11.75 2.11 -8.83
C ARG A 109 10.43 1.77 -8.13
N GLN A 110 9.96 0.51 -8.22
CA GLN A 110 8.73 0.05 -7.56
C GLN A 110 8.96 -0.14 -6.06
N ALA A 111 10.07 -0.78 -5.68
CA ALA A 111 10.46 -0.93 -4.27
C ALA A 111 10.81 0.41 -3.64
N PHE A 112 11.49 1.29 -4.38
CA PHE A 112 11.74 2.67 -3.97
C PHE A 112 10.42 3.37 -3.65
N LYS A 113 9.46 3.34 -4.59
CA LYS A 113 8.14 3.93 -4.39
C LYS A 113 7.49 3.40 -3.12
N ALA A 114 7.44 2.08 -2.95
CA ALA A 114 6.90 1.43 -1.75
C ALA A 114 7.57 1.91 -0.44
N THR A 115 8.91 1.86 -0.33
CA THR A 115 9.62 2.33 0.88
C THR A 115 9.49 3.85 1.10
N SER A 116 9.36 4.63 0.03
CA SER A 116 9.20 6.08 0.09
C SER A 116 7.80 6.52 0.53
N GLU A 117 6.78 5.70 0.25
CA GLU A 117 5.37 5.89 0.61
C GLU A 117 4.97 5.15 1.91
N GLN A 118 5.78 4.19 2.38
CA GLN A 118 5.68 3.60 3.73
C GLN A 118 5.77 4.67 4.83
N ARG A 119 5.00 4.45 5.89
CA ARG A 119 4.64 5.46 6.89
C ARG A 119 5.65 5.60 8.03
N THR A 120 5.61 6.77 8.66
CA THR A 120 6.27 7.11 9.93
C THR A 120 5.83 6.26 11.14
N TYR A 121 4.81 5.41 11.00
CA TYR A 121 4.44 4.41 12.01
C TYR A 121 5.28 3.12 11.89
N GLU A 122 5.77 2.77 10.69
CA GLU A 122 6.76 1.70 10.49
C GLU A 122 8.19 2.25 10.66
N ARG A 123 8.43 3.06 11.70
CA ARG A 123 9.75 3.62 12.07
C ARG A 123 10.84 2.56 12.30
N GLU A 124 10.43 1.30 12.49
CA GLU A 124 11.31 0.16 12.72
C GLU A 124 11.58 -0.68 11.45
N ASP A 125 10.91 -0.38 10.32
CA ASP A 125 11.21 -1.06 9.07
C ASP A 125 12.64 -0.73 8.63
N THR A 126 13.37 -1.80 8.31
CA THR A 126 14.80 -1.73 8.01
C THR A 126 15.06 -1.06 6.66
N SER A 127 14.14 -1.21 5.70
CA SER A 127 14.19 -0.49 4.42
C SER A 127 13.97 1.01 4.65
N ARG A 128 12.96 1.38 5.44
CA ARG A 128 12.62 2.77 5.77
C ARG A 128 13.75 3.48 6.52
N ILE A 129 14.30 2.89 7.57
CA ILE A 129 15.46 3.43 8.31
C ILE A 129 16.63 3.71 7.36
N PHE A 130 16.92 2.77 6.45
CA PHE A 130 18.01 2.92 5.50
C PHE A 130 17.75 4.02 4.45
N LEU A 131 16.49 4.22 4.05
CA LEU A 131 16.10 5.28 3.11
C LEU A 131 16.21 6.69 3.73
N GLU A 132 15.87 6.81 5.01
CA GLU A 132 16.00 8.05 5.78
C GLU A 132 17.47 8.47 5.99
N VAL A 133 18.39 7.50 6.10
CA VAL A 133 19.83 7.79 6.18
C VAL A 133 20.43 8.09 4.81
N GLY A 134 20.00 7.41 3.75
CA GLY A 134 20.43 7.74 2.39
C GLY A 134 20.01 6.73 1.33
N PHE A 135 19.70 7.20 0.11
CA PHE A 135 19.40 6.33 -1.04
C PHE A 135 20.45 5.24 -1.26
N ARG A 136 21.73 5.56 -1.04
CA ARG A 136 22.85 4.62 -1.13
C ARG A 136 22.76 3.47 -0.12
N ALA A 137 22.42 3.77 1.14
CA ALA A 137 22.24 2.74 2.17
C ALA A 137 21.04 1.86 1.80
N TRP A 138 19.89 2.47 1.50
CA TRP A 138 18.69 1.76 1.03
C TRP A 138 18.98 0.85 -0.17
N LEU A 139 19.74 1.33 -1.16
CA LEU A 139 20.15 0.55 -2.32
C LEU A 139 21.00 -0.67 -1.94
N ALA A 140 21.92 -0.55 -0.99
CA ALA A 140 22.74 -1.68 -0.51
C ALA A 140 21.87 -2.78 0.14
N TYR A 141 20.92 -2.39 0.98
CA TYR A 141 19.96 -3.31 1.62
C TYR A 141 18.99 -3.92 0.61
N PHE A 142 18.48 -3.13 -0.34
CA PHE A 142 17.65 -3.60 -1.45
C PHE A 142 18.40 -4.62 -2.33
N LEU A 143 19.68 -4.39 -2.65
CA LEU A 143 20.49 -5.33 -3.43
C LEU A 143 20.71 -6.64 -2.66
N ALA A 144 21.10 -6.57 -1.38
CA ALA A 144 21.32 -7.75 -0.55
C ALA A 144 20.06 -8.61 -0.39
N THR A 145 18.92 -7.99 -0.06
CA THR A 145 17.64 -8.70 0.11
C THR A 145 17.14 -9.33 -1.19
N ASN A 146 17.29 -8.66 -2.35
CA ASN A 146 16.94 -9.25 -3.65
C ASN A 146 17.90 -10.38 -4.06
N ALA A 147 19.19 -10.28 -3.77
CA ALA A 147 20.15 -11.35 -4.02
C ALA A 147 19.83 -12.61 -3.19
N ILE A 148 19.42 -12.41 -1.93
CA ILE A 148 18.94 -13.49 -1.05
C ILE A 148 17.64 -14.11 -1.56
N GLY A 149 16.59 -13.30 -1.80
CA GLY A 149 15.28 -13.77 -2.23
C GLY A 149 15.21 -14.29 -3.67
N GLY A 150 16.16 -13.94 -4.53
CA GLY A 150 16.23 -14.41 -5.91
C GLY A 150 16.56 -15.90 -6.04
N LYS A 151 16.14 -16.52 -7.15
CA LYS A 151 16.43 -17.93 -7.46
C LYS A 151 17.91 -18.23 -7.80
N GLY A 152 18.76 -17.20 -7.86
CA GLY A 152 20.19 -17.37 -8.14
C GLY A 152 20.94 -18.02 -6.97
N HIS A 153 21.87 -18.92 -7.29
CA HIS A 153 22.85 -19.46 -6.35
C HIS A 153 24.16 -18.68 -6.48
N TYR A 154 24.78 -18.34 -5.35
CA TYR A 154 26.13 -17.77 -5.29
C TYR A 154 26.85 -18.25 -4.02
N GLN A 155 28.17 -18.31 -4.07
CA GLN A 155 28.98 -18.73 -2.93
C GLN A 155 28.82 -17.73 -1.77
N GLY A 156 28.54 -18.24 -0.57
CA GLY A 156 28.26 -17.41 0.61
C GLY A 156 26.78 -17.12 0.88
N LYS A 157 25.85 -17.36 -0.05
CA LYS A 157 24.42 -17.00 0.10
C LYS A 157 23.76 -17.44 1.42
N ALA A 158 24.12 -18.60 1.97
CA ALA A 158 23.60 -19.06 3.26
C ALA A 158 24.10 -18.23 4.46
N ASN A 159 25.32 -17.68 4.35
CA ASN A 159 25.85 -16.72 5.31
C ASN A 159 25.09 -15.40 5.18
N ASP A 160 24.93 -14.87 3.96
CA ASP A 160 24.18 -13.64 3.69
C ASP A 160 22.74 -13.69 4.25
N VAL A 161 22.03 -14.81 4.04
CA VAL A 161 20.72 -15.08 4.67
C VAL A 161 20.79 -14.93 6.18
N THR A 162 21.79 -15.54 6.82
CA THR A 162 21.95 -15.55 8.28
C THR A 162 22.30 -14.16 8.82
N VAL A 163 23.26 -13.47 8.19
CA VAL A 163 23.72 -12.12 8.54
C VAL A 163 22.57 -11.12 8.43
N ILE A 164 21.83 -11.11 7.31
CA ILE A 164 20.69 -10.21 7.11
C ILE A 164 19.52 -10.57 8.05
N SER A 165 19.26 -11.86 8.31
CA SER A 165 18.20 -12.28 9.25
C SER A 165 18.53 -11.96 10.71
N ASN A 166 19.81 -11.91 11.09
CA ASN A 166 20.25 -11.45 12.41
C ASN A 166 20.24 -9.92 12.50
N PHE A 167 20.60 -9.24 11.42
CA PHE A 167 20.53 -7.78 11.29
C PHE A 167 19.09 -7.24 11.40
N GLN A 168 18.11 -7.87 10.75
CA GLN A 168 16.69 -7.46 10.83
C GLN A 168 16.14 -7.48 12.28
N LYS A 169 16.72 -8.29 13.17
CA LYS A 169 16.36 -8.41 14.60
C LYS A 169 17.07 -7.39 15.51
N LYS A 170 18.03 -6.61 15.00
CA LYS A 170 18.68 -5.54 15.77
C LYS A 170 17.72 -4.36 16.01
N SER A 171 18.05 -3.49 16.97
CA SER A 171 17.25 -2.32 17.28
C SER A 171 17.23 -1.31 16.12
N SER A 172 16.23 -0.43 16.13
CA SER A 172 16.11 0.67 15.17
C SER A 172 17.33 1.61 15.17
N GLU A 173 18.03 1.72 16.31
CA GLU A 173 19.24 2.54 16.44
C GLU A 173 20.48 1.83 15.87
N ASP A 174 20.68 0.53 16.15
CA ASP A 174 21.74 -0.27 15.51
C ASP A 174 21.60 -0.25 13.98
N LYS A 175 20.35 -0.33 13.49
CA LYS A 175 20.01 -0.23 12.07
C LYS A 175 20.41 1.13 11.50
N ARG A 176 20.14 2.23 12.23
CA ARG A 176 20.50 3.59 11.83
C ARG A 176 22.03 3.77 11.80
N HIS A 177 22.75 3.31 12.82
CA HIS A 177 24.22 3.30 12.85
C HIS A 177 24.83 2.53 11.67
N LEU A 178 24.33 1.32 11.37
CA LEU A 178 24.84 0.52 10.25
C LEU A 178 24.55 1.19 8.89
N ALA A 179 23.36 1.79 8.73
CA ALA A 179 23.01 2.55 7.53
C ALA A 179 23.95 3.72 7.30
N VAL A 180 24.33 4.45 8.37
CA VAL A 180 25.28 5.58 8.28
C VAL A 180 26.63 5.08 7.79
N GLY A 181 27.20 4.03 8.41
CA GLY A 181 28.48 3.45 7.98
C GLY A 181 28.49 2.96 6.53
N VAL A 182 27.39 2.39 6.05
CA VAL A 182 27.23 1.96 4.64
C VAL A 182 27.08 3.16 3.69
N CYS A 183 26.59 4.30 4.17
CA CYS A 183 26.44 5.53 3.39
C CYS A 183 27.73 6.35 3.30
N THR A 184 28.56 6.38 4.36
CA THR A 184 29.78 7.21 4.47
C THR A 184 31.05 6.56 3.93
N GLU A 185 31.15 5.22 3.96
CA GLU A 185 32.24 4.42 3.37
C GLU A 185 32.61 4.89 1.95
N GLU A 186 33.88 4.89 1.53
CA GLU A 186 34.23 5.37 0.19
C GLU A 186 33.86 4.37 -0.94
N LEU A 187 33.57 4.90 -2.14
CA LEU A 187 33.25 4.13 -3.34
C LEU A 187 34.11 4.57 -4.52
N TYR A 188 34.45 3.63 -5.39
CA TYR A 188 34.98 3.93 -6.71
C TYR A 188 33.99 4.79 -7.50
N SER A 189 34.47 5.83 -8.20
CA SER A 189 33.64 6.80 -8.93
C SER A 189 32.62 6.16 -9.87
N ALA A 190 33.02 5.15 -10.64
CA ALA A 190 32.15 4.41 -11.58
C ALA A 190 31.03 3.56 -10.91
N ILE A 191 31.02 3.48 -9.57
CA ILE A 191 29.90 2.98 -8.78
C ILE A 191 29.04 4.15 -8.31
N ASP A 192 29.64 5.18 -7.69
CA ASP A 192 28.97 6.38 -7.19
C ASP A 192 28.18 7.14 -8.28
N GLU A 193 28.75 7.35 -9.47
CA GLU A 193 28.07 7.95 -10.63
C GLU A 193 26.79 7.19 -11.02
N ARG A 194 26.81 5.87 -10.89
CA ARG A 194 25.66 5.00 -11.20
C ARG A 194 24.65 4.92 -10.06
N VAL A 195 25.08 5.01 -8.81
CA VAL A 195 24.18 5.22 -7.66
C VAL A 195 23.41 6.53 -7.86
N LYS A 196 24.10 7.62 -8.22
CA LYS A 196 23.50 8.92 -8.56
C LYS A 196 22.58 8.87 -9.78
N ALA A 197 22.92 8.10 -10.82
CA ALA A 197 22.03 7.87 -11.96
C ALA A 197 20.74 7.14 -11.54
N TRP A 198 20.81 6.19 -10.61
CA TRP A 198 19.64 5.46 -10.10
C TRP A 198 18.83 6.27 -9.08
N GLU A 199 19.47 7.12 -8.27
CA GLU A 199 18.86 8.11 -7.37
C GLU A 199 17.91 9.03 -8.14
N ASN A 200 18.43 9.62 -9.23
CA ASN A 200 17.66 10.46 -10.15
C ASN A 200 16.53 9.67 -10.85
N HIS A 201 16.80 8.43 -11.30
CA HIS A 201 15.77 7.58 -11.92
C HIS A 201 14.62 7.19 -10.98
N CYS A 202 14.89 7.11 -9.68
CA CYS A 202 13.88 6.77 -8.67
C CYS A 202 13.07 7.99 -8.19
N GLY A 203 13.59 9.21 -8.36
CA GLY A 203 12.97 10.44 -7.83
C GLY A 203 13.30 10.71 -6.36
N TYR A 204 14.47 10.26 -5.89
CA TYR A 204 14.85 10.41 -4.47
C TYR A 204 14.99 11.88 -4.03
N ARG A 205 15.41 12.77 -4.94
CA ARG A 205 15.51 14.21 -4.65
C ARG A 205 14.14 14.83 -4.40
N ASP A 206 13.16 14.52 -5.25
CA ASP A 206 11.77 14.96 -5.09
C ASP A 206 11.17 14.45 -3.77
N TRP A 207 11.49 13.20 -3.38
CA TRP A 207 11.10 12.63 -2.10
C TRP A 207 11.76 13.36 -0.92
N LEU A 208 13.07 13.60 -0.97
CA LEU A 208 13.82 14.29 0.09
C LEU A 208 13.30 15.72 0.29
N GLN A 209 13.00 16.43 -0.80
CA GLN A 209 12.40 17.76 -0.77
C GLN A 209 10.99 17.74 -0.13
N ARG A 210 10.19 16.70 -0.37
CA ARG A 210 8.89 16.52 0.33
C ARG A 210 9.07 16.26 1.83
N GLN A 211 10.03 15.43 2.24
CA GLN A 211 10.31 15.19 3.65
C GLN A 211 10.77 16.47 4.38
N GLN A 212 11.62 17.28 3.72
CA GLN A 212 12.03 18.60 4.23
C GLN A 212 10.84 19.57 4.34
N ALA A 213 9.97 19.62 3.33
CA ALA A 213 8.77 20.45 3.37
C ALA A 213 7.83 20.08 4.53
N MET A 214 7.63 18.78 4.80
CA MET A 214 6.81 18.30 5.92
C MET A 214 7.41 18.71 7.28
N ALA A 215 8.71 18.51 7.49
CA ALA A 215 9.38 18.87 8.75
C ALA A 215 9.32 20.38 9.09
N ASN A 216 9.26 21.24 8.07
CA ASN A 216 9.09 22.68 8.25
C ASN A 216 7.68 23.05 8.72
N VAL A 217 6.63 22.38 8.22
CA VAL A 217 5.22 22.62 8.61
C VAL A 217 5.01 22.36 10.10
N ASP A 218 5.53 21.23 10.62
CA ASP A 218 5.47 20.87 12.03
C ASP A 218 6.18 21.91 12.93
N SER A 219 7.20 22.59 12.39
CA SER A 219 8.01 23.58 13.12
C SER A 219 7.34 24.96 13.22
N GLU A 220 6.58 25.39 12.21
CA GLU A 220 5.88 26.70 12.24
C GLU A 220 4.55 26.65 12.99
N GLY A 221 3.87 25.50 13.02
CA GLY A 221 2.60 25.31 13.74
C GLY A 221 2.66 25.50 15.27
N SER A 222 3.86 25.63 15.85
CA SER A 222 4.06 25.89 17.28
C SER A 222 4.31 27.37 17.62
N ARG A 223 4.25 28.30 16.67
CA ARG A 223 4.33 29.74 16.98
C ARG A 223 2.98 30.29 17.44
N GLU A 224 3.00 30.79 18.68
CA GLU A 224 1.85 31.19 19.50
C GLU A 224 0.84 32.11 18.79
N VAL A 225 -0.44 31.94 19.14
CA VAL A 225 -1.53 32.86 18.79
C VAL A 225 -1.41 34.15 19.62
N GLY A 226 -0.38 34.94 19.31
CA GLY A 226 -0.08 36.21 19.96
C GLY A 226 -0.99 37.34 19.45
N ASN A 227 -2.03 37.65 20.22
CA ASN A 227 -2.89 38.85 20.17
C ASN A 227 -2.75 39.80 18.95
N SER A 228 -3.80 39.88 18.14
CA SER A 228 -4.07 41.06 17.31
C SER A 228 -5.57 41.33 17.18
N SER A 229 -6.19 41.67 18.31
CA SER A 229 -7.48 42.37 18.31
C SER A 229 -7.28 43.82 17.87
N GLN A 230 -7.44 44.09 16.57
CA GLN A 230 -7.76 45.44 16.11
C GLN A 230 -9.05 45.41 15.28
N ASN A 231 -10.05 46.10 15.79
CA ASN A 231 -11.26 46.43 15.05
C ASN A 231 -10.88 47.31 13.85
N ASN A 232 -11.56 47.14 12.72
CA ASN A 232 -12.03 48.25 11.87
C ASN A 232 -12.98 47.71 10.79
N SER A 233 -14.29 47.95 10.97
CA SER A 233 -15.18 48.15 9.82
C SER A 233 -14.91 49.55 9.25
N PRO A 234 -15.15 49.77 7.95
CA PRO A 234 -16.46 50.31 7.61
C PRO A 234 -17.12 49.67 6.38
N SER A 235 -18.45 49.72 6.35
CA SER A 235 -19.25 49.45 5.16
C SER A 235 -19.12 50.59 4.14
N GLN A 236 -19.06 50.26 2.85
CA GLN A 236 -19.60 51.12 1.79
C GLN A 236 -20.24 50.27 0.68
N ASP A 237 -21.41 50.70 0.21
CA ASP A 237 -22.13 50.07 -0.88
C ASP A 237 -21.47 50.35 -2.24
N ALA A 238 -21.49 49.36 -3.13
CA ALA A 238 -21.15 49.53 -4.53
C ALA A 238 -22.07 48.66 -5.39
N GLN A 239 -23.21 49.21 -5.82
CA GLN A 239 -24.03 48.58 -6.85
C GLN A 239 -23.27 48.60 -8.19
N VAL A 240 -23.06 47.42 -8.79
CA VAL A 240 -22.52 47.30 -10.15
C VAL A 240 -23.48 46.43 -10.97
N SER A 241 -24.42 47.09 -11.64
CA SER A 241 -25.19 46.47 -12.71
C SER A 241 -24.33 46.43 -13.97
N ILE A 242 -24.00 45.23 -14.46
CA ILE A 242 -23.52 45.02 -15.83
C ILE A 242 -24.46 44.04 -16.50
N ASP A 243 -25.37 44.60 -17.29
CA ASP A 243 -26.13 43.87 -18.30
C ASP A 243 -25.23 43.72 -19.53
N SER A 244 -25.12 42.51 -20.09
CA SER A 244 -24.33 42.22 -21.29
C SER A 244 -24.75 40.90 -21.93
N GLN A 245 -25.78 40.99 -22.76
CA GLN A 245 -26.15 39.92 -23.69
C GLN A 245 -25.04 39.69 -24.71
N HIS A 246 -24.53 38.46 -24.84
CA HIS A 246 -23.78 38.01 -26.02
C HIS A 246 -24.13 36.56 -26.35
N GLY A 247 -25.04 36.40 -27.31
CA GLY A 247 -25.25 35.11 -27.96
C GLY A 247 -24.22 34.93 -29.09
N VAL A 248 -23.51 33.80 -29.07
CA VAL A 248 -22.70 33.33 -30.21
C VAL A 248 -23.23 31.96 -30.61
N SER A 249 -23.49 31.78 -31.91
CA SER A 249 -24.11 30.58 -32.46
C SER A 249 -23.08 29.59 -32.99
N GLN A 250 -23.52 28.33 -33.07
CA GLN A 250 -23.04 27.25 -33.95
C GLN A 250 -21.67 26.60 -33.74
N GLU A 251 -21.74 25.27 -33.86
CA GLU A 251 -20.78 24.39 -34.53
C GLU A 251 -19.30 24.42 -34.12
N ASN A 252 -18.89 23.34 -33.48
CA ASN A 252 -18.03 22.41 -34.20
C ASN A 252 -18.37 20.95 -33.90
N GLN A 253 -18.15 20.08 -34.89
CA GLN A 253 -18.44 18.65 -34.82
C GLN A 253 -17.23 17.84 -34.32
N SER A 254 -17.47 16.54 -34.06
CA SER A 254 -16.45 15.48 -33.91
C SER A 254 -15.62 15.54 -32.61
N ARG A 255 -15.63 14.50 -31.75
CA ARG A 255 -15.46 13.08 -32.10
C ARG A 255 -16.19 12.16 -31.12
N ILE A 256 -16.96 11.21 -31.65
CA ILE A 256 -17.39 10.03 -30.92
C ILE A 256 -16.18 9.10 -30.77
N LEU A 257 -15.62 9.03 -29.56
CA LEU A 257 -14.75 7.91 -29.20
C LEU A 257 -15.65 6.72 -28.88
N GLN A 258 -15.74 5.77 -29.81
CA GLN A 258 -16.29 4.45 -29.52
C GLN A 258 -15.33 3.74 -28.56
N ALA A 259 -15.59 3.87 -27.26
CA ALA A 259 -14.92 3.08 -26.24
C ALA A 259 -15.35 1.61 -26.43
N THR A 260 -14.46 0.79 -26.98
CA THR A 260 -14.69 -0.65 -27.13
C THR A 260 -15.07 -1.24 -25.78
N ILE A 261 -16.29 -1.78 -25.68
CA ILE A 261 -16.82 -2.34 -24.44
C ILE A 261 -16.03 -3.60 -24.11
N VAL A 262 -15.05 -3.46 -23.22
CA VAL A 262 -14.47 -4.59 -22.48
C VAL A 262 -15.50 -4.98 -21.43
N PRO A 263 -16.06 -6.19 -21.44
CA PRO A 263 -16.92 -6.64 -20.35
C PRO A 263 -16.09 -6.66 -19.05
N HIS A 264 -16.58 -6.01 -18.01
CA HIS A 264 -15.87 -5.92 -16.72
C HIS A 264 -16.02 -7.22 -15.92
N ASP A 265 -15.40 -8.29 -16.42
CA ASP A 265 -15.24 -9.54 -15.72
C ASP A 265 -14.43 -9.30 -14.44
N SER A 266 -15.09 -9.42 -13.30
CA SER A 266 -14.53 -9.10 -11.97
C SER A 266 -13.62 -10.21 -11.42
N THR A 267 -13.06 -11.06 -12.28
CA THR A 267 -12.21 -12.21 -11.91
C THR A 267 -10.71 -12.04 -12.22
N LEU A 268 -10.30 -10.94 -12.89
CA LEU A 268 -8.91 -10.73 -13.32
C LEU A 268 -7.97 -10.12 -12.24
N PHE A 269 -7.99 -10.72 -11.04
CA PHE A 269 -6.90 -10.61 -10.05
C PHE A 269 -6.36 -12.00 -9.64
N PRO A 270 -5.68 -12.74 -10.55
CA PRO A 270 -5.21 -14.10 -10.30
C PRO A 270 -3.87 -14.16 -9.53
N GLU A 271 -3.79 -13.53 -8.35
CA GLU A 271 -2.75 -13.85 -7.35
C GLU A 271 -3.33 -13.79 -5.93
N ALA A 272 -3.19 -14.89 -5.19
CA ALA A 272 -3.93 -15.16 -3.94
C ALA A 272 -3.48 -14.29 -2.76
N THR A 273 -3.88 -13.03 -2.79
CA THR A 273 -3.69 -12.08 -1.69
C THR A 273 -4.72 -12.39 -0.62
N LEU A 274 -4.29 -13.00 0.48
CA LEU A 274 -5.11 -13.35 1.65
C LEU A 274 -5.60 -12.09 2.40
N VAL A 275 -6.58 -11.42 1.82
CA VAL A 275 -7.46 -10.45 2.47
C VAL A 275 -8.39 -11.22 3.41
N GLN A 276 -8.44 -10.86 4.69
CA GLN A 276 -9.40 -11.49 5.60
C GLN A 276 -10.79 -10.90 5.32
N GLN A 277 -11.62 -11.65 4.60
CA GLN A 277 -13.02 -11.33 4.35
C GLN A 277 -13.92 -12.06 5.34
N MET A 278 -14.94 -11.36 5.86
CA MET A 278 -15.98 -11.92 6.74
C MET A 278 -17.34 -11.50 6.16
N PRO A 279 -18.13 -12.42 5.55
CA PRO A 279 -19.20 -12.04 4.61
C PRO A 279 -20.59 -11.77 5.23
N SER A 280 -20.83 -12.13 6.49
CA SER A 280 -22.17 -12.02 7.10
C SER A 280 -22.09 -11.81 8.60
N ALA A 281 -22.67 -10.72 9.10
CA ALA A 281 -22.61 -10.30 10.50
C ALA A 281 -23.85 -10.78 11.28
N THR A 282 -23.73 -10.89 12.61
CA THR A 282 -24.88 -11.20 13.47
C THR A 282 -25.85 -10.02 13.51
N ILE A 283 -27.16 -10.31 13.59
CA ILE A 283 -28.18 -9.25 13.69
C ILE A 283 -28.02 -8.46 15.00
N ALA A 284 -27.55 -9.10 16.07
CA ALA A 284 -27.25 -8.46 17.35
C ALA A 284 -26.11 -7.44 17.23
N GLY A 285 -24.97 -7.84 16.65
CA GLY A 285 -23.83 -6.95 16.45
C GLY A 285 -24.15 -5.76 15.54
N VAL A 286 -24.99 -5.96 14.52
CA VAL A 286 -25.51 -4.85 13.71
C VAL A 286 -26.39 -3.91 14.52
N MET A 287 -27.23 -4.42 15.43
CA MET A 287 -28.07 -3.60 16.31
C MET A 287 -27.30 -2.87 17.42
N GLU A 288 -26.13 -3.35 17.80
CA GLU A 288 -25.22 -2.67 18.73
C GLU A 288 -24.41 -1.57 18.02
N LEU A 289 -23.93 -1.83 16.79
CA LEU A 289 -23.06 -0.92 16.05
C LEU A 289 -23.78 0.22 15.32
N PHE A 290 -25.00 -0.01 14.81
CA PHE A 290 -25.67 0.94 13.89
C PHE A 290 -26.93 1.59 14.48
N PRO A 291 -27.27 2.83 14.06
CA PRO A 291 -28.56 3.43 14.38
C PRO A 291 -29.75 2.62 13.81
N PRO A 292 -30.94 2.64 14.47
CA PRO A 292 -32.09 1.81 14.09
C PRO A 292 -32.52 1.91 12.62
N TYR A 293 -32.34 3.06 11.97
CA TYR A 293 -32.63 3.20 10.53
C TYR A 293 -31.72 2.30 9.69
N ILE A 294 -30.41 2.31 9.92
CA ILE A 294 -29.44 1.48 9.17
C ILE A 294 -29.62 0.00 9.51
N CYS A 295 -29.91 -0.32 10.78
CA CYS A 295 -30.34 -1.67 11.18
C CYS A 295 -31.58 -2.16 10.44
N GLY A 296 -32.46 -1.25 10.02
CA GLY A 296 -33.63 -1.52 9.18
C GLY A 296 -33.36 -1.47 7.67
N ALA A 297 -32.25 -0.89 7.24
CA ALA A 297 -31.89 -0.69 5.82
C ALA A 297 -30.91 -1.73 5.27
N ILE A 298 -30.04 -2.30 6.11
CA ILE A 298 -29.18 -3.43 5.73
C ILE A 298 -30.06 -4.64 5.38
N LEU A 299 -29.73 -5.33 4.28
CA LEU A 299 -30.38 -6.56 3.83
C LEU A 299 -30.06 -7.71 4.81
N LYS A 300 -31.05 -8.58 5.09
CA LYS A 300 -30.91 -9.67 6.07
C LYS A 300 -31.32 -11.00 5.45
N ASP A 301 -30.47 -12.00 5.60
CA ASP A 301 -30.83 -13.38 5.31
C ASP A 301 -31.62 -13.94 6.51
N ARG A 302 -32.89 -14.28 6.26
CA ARG A 302 -33.81 -14.82 7.28
C ARG A 302 -33.66 -16.32 7.51
N VAL A 303 -32.98 -17.05 6.62
CA VAL A 303 -32.69 -18.49 6.73
C VAL A 303 -31.44 -18.69 7.57
N LEU A 304 -30.41 -17.87 7.33
CA LEU A 304 -29.15 -17.86 8.08
C LEU A 304 -29.18 -16.97 9.33
N ASN A 305 -30.20 -16.13 9.48
CA ASN A 305 -30.38 -15.17 10.60
C ASN A 305 -29.20 -14.17 10.75
N VAL A 306 -28.70 -13.68 9.62
CA VAL A 306 -27.54 -12.77 9.52
C VAL A 306 -27.86 -11.52 8.72
N ALA A 307 -27.06 -10.48 8.92
CA ALA A 307 -27.07 -9.26 8.13
C ALA A 307 -25.98 -9.29 7.04
N MET A 308 -26.30 -8.73 5.87
CA MET A 308 -25.39 -8.61 4.73
C MET A 308 -24.42 -7.44 4.96
N VAL A 309 -23.52 -7.65 5.91
CA VAL A 309 -22.38 -6.78 6.26
C VAL A 309 -21.11 -7.58 6.06
N GLN A 310 -20.31 -7.16 5.09
CA GLN A 310 -19.01 -7.72 4.82
C GLN A 310 -17.91 -6.79 5.34
N MET A 311 -16.93 -7.34 6.04
CA MET A 311 -15.67 -6.64 6.32
C MET A 311 -14.52 -7.28 5.56
N SER A 312 -13.58 -6.43 5.11
CA SER A 312 -12.43 -6.79 4.29
C SER A 312 -11.19 -6.11 4.86
N PHE A 313 -10.32 -6.90 5.50
CA PHE A 313 -9.12 -6.40 6.18
C PHE A 313 -7.87 -6.50 5.31
N PRO A 314 -7.05 -5.42 5.24
CA PRO A 314 -5.78 -5.45 4.53
C PRO A 314 -4.78 -6.38 5.22
N ARG A 315 -3.77 -6.81 4.46
CA ARG A 315 -2.68 -7.66 4.98
C ARG A 315 -1.68 -6.90 5.86
N PHE A 316 -1.56 -5.60 5.66
CA PHE A 316 -0.60 -4.74 6.35
C PHE A 316 -1.34 -3.69 7.19
N PRO A 317 -0.81 -3.31 8.37
CA PRO A 317 -1.51 -2.42 9.30
C PRO A 317 -1.51 -0.94 8.85
N SER A 318 -0.93 -0.63 7.69
CA SER A 318 -0.82 0.70 7.10
C SER A 318 -2.10 1.21 6.43
N ASP A 319 -3.02 0.30 6.11
CA ASP A 319 -4.13 0.54 5.19
C ASP A 319 -5.48 0.54 5.94
N ASP A 320 -6.46 1.28 5.42
CA ASP A 320 -7.82 1.23 5.93
C ASP A 320 -8.49 -0.13 5.65
N CYS A 321 -9.40 -0.55 6.52
CA CYS A 321 -10.28 -1.67 6.23
C CYS A 321 -11.55 -1.18 5.51
N LEU A 322 -12.11 -2.04 4.66
CA LEU A 322 -13.36 -1.76 3.95
C LEU A 322 -14.51 -2.54 4.59
N MET A 323 -15.57 -1.84 4.97
CA MET A 323 -16.85 -2.42 5.35
C MET A 323 -17.86 -2.15 4.24
N THR A 324 -18.53 -3.20 3.76
CA THR A 324 -19.56 -3.11 2.71
C THR A 324 -20.90 -3.55 3.27
N LEU A 325 -21.91 -2.70 3.12
CA LEU A 325 -23.30 -2.95 3.53
C LEU A 325 -24.16 -3.17 2.29
N THR A 326 -24.86 -4.30 2.19
CA THR A 326 -25.91 -4.47 1.16
C THR A 326 -27.19 -3.81 1.64
N ILE A 327 -27.69 -2.83 0.89
CA ILE A 327 -28.83 -1.98 1.26
C ILE A 327 -30.10 -2.45 0.54
N GLN A 328 -31.20 -2.59 1.29
CA GLN A 328 -32.50 -2.98 0.75
C GLN A 328 -33.00 -1.99 -0.32
N PRO A 329 -33.63 -2.46 -1.43
CA PRO A 329 -33.95 -1.62 -2.58
C PRO A 329 -34.82 -0.38 -2.24
N ASN A 330 -35.77 -0.52 -1.31
CA ASN A 330 -36.65 0.54 -0.81
C ASN A 330 -36.00 1.49 0.22
N LYS A 331 -34.67 1.48 0.34
CA LYS A 331 -33.87 2.35 1.23
C LYS A 331 -32.76 3.08 0.48
N VAL A 332 -32.55 2.73 -0.78
CA VAL A 332 -31.50 3.29 -1.66
C VAL A 332 -31.66 4.79 -1.84
N GLU A 333 -32.88 5.25 -2.16
CA GLU A 333 -33.18 6.66 -2.46
C GLU A 333 -32.92 7.58 -1.27
N TYR A 334 -33.39 7.20 -0.09
CA TYR A 334 -33.16 7.96 1.14
C TYR A 334 -31.68 8.04 1.49
N LEU A 335 -30.91 6.95 1.37
CA LEU A 335 -29.47 6.98 1.68
C LEU A 335 -28.65 7.73 0.62
N ALA A 336 -29.05 7.67 -0.65
CA ALA A 336 -28.46 8.49 -1.71
C ALA A 336 -28.65 10.01 -1.44
N MET A 337 -29.86 10.40 -1.03
CA MET A 337 -30.17 11.76 -0.61
C MET A 337 -29.41 12.15 0.66
N ALA A 338 -29.53 11.36 1.73
CA ALA A 338 -29.02 11.70 3.06
C ALA A 338 -27.49 11.79 3.12
N LEU A 339 -26.76 10.91 2.41
CA LEU A 339 -25.30 10.90 2.44
C LEU A 339 -24.68 11.86 1.41
N PHE A 340 -25.17 11.84 0.17
CA PHE A 340 -24.51 12.52 -0.96
C PHE A 340 -25.22 13.81 -1.41
N GLY A 341 -26.50 13.99 -1.05
CA GLY A 341 -27.37 15.04 -1.56
C GLY A 341 -27.96 14.74 -2.94
N ILE A 342 -28.07 13.45 -3.30
CA ILE A 342 -28.50 13.02 -4.64
C ILE A 342 -29.93 12.52 -4.59
N HIS A 343 -30.85 13.22 -5.27
CA HIS A 343 -32.24 12.81 -5.37
C HIS A 343 -32.38 11.66 -6.38
N LEU A 344 -32.80 10.50 -5.89
CA LEU A 344 -33.16 9.35 -6.72
C LEU A 344 -34.66 9.10 -6.63
N GLU A 345 -35.28 8.82 -7.78
CA GLU A 345 -36.66 8.33 -7.88
C GLU A 345 -36.68 6.98 -8.61
N SER A 346 -37.47 6.02 -8.11
CA SER A 346 -37.82 4.78 -8.81
C SER A 346 -39.19 4.90 -9.47
N GLU A 347 -39.26 4.69 -10.79
CA GLU A 347 -40.53 4.57 -11.53
C GLU A 347 -40.56 3.21 -12.24
N GLY A 348 -41.50 2.36 -11.84
CA GLY A 348 -41.51 0.94 -12.23
C GLY A 348 -40.22 0.23 -11.83
N GLU A 349 -39.61 -0.48 -12.78
CA GLU A 349 -38.34 -1.22 -12.58
C GLU A 349 -37.08 -0.34 -12.70
N GLN A 350 -37.17 0.98 -12.95
CA GLN A 350 -36.01 1.82 -13.24
C GLN A 350 -35.83 2.99 -12.26
N ARG A 351 -34.57 3.30 -11.93
CA ARG A 351 -34.14 4.45 -11.11
C ARG A 351 -33.62 5.59 -11.98
N TYR A 352 -33.90 6.81 -11.56
CA TYR A 352 -33.52 8.06 -12.20
C TYR A 352 -32.86 9.01 -11.19
N ILE A 353 -31.87 9.80 -11.63
CA ILE A 353 -31.39 10.94 -10.85
C ILE A 353 -32.29 12.14 -11.21
N VAL A 354 -32.84 12.81 -10.21
CA VAL A 354 -33.65 14.02 -10.40
C VAL A 354 -32.79 15.26 -10.13
N MET A 355 -32.66 16.09 -11.14
CA MET A 355 -31.96 17.38 -11.05
C MET A 355 -32.87 18.45 -10.44
N GLU A 356 -32.30 19.52 -9.89
CA GLU A 356 -33.04 20.62 -9.22
C GLU A 356 -34.10 21.30 -10.11
N ASN A 357 -33.91 21.27 -11.43
CA ASN A 357 -34.87 21.78 -12.43
C ASN A 357 -35.94 20.77 -12.86
N GLY A 358 -36.05 19.63 -12.18
CA GLY A 358 -36.97 18.53 -12.52
C GLY A 358 -36.53 17.65 -13.69
N ALA A 359 -35.37 17.90 -14.31
CA ALA A 359 -34.85 17.03 -15.36
C ALA A 359 -34.42 15.67 -14.77
N ARG A 360 -34.81 14.58 -15.43
CA ARG A 360 -34.43 13.21 -15.03
C ARG A 360 -33.27 12.71 -15.88
N VAL A 361 -32.20 12.25 -15.22
CA VAL A 361 -31.08 11.56 -15.86
C VAL A 361 -31.25 10.06 -15.69
N VAL A 362 -31.18 9.32 -16.80
CA VAL A 362 -31.23 7.85 -16.83
C VAL A 362 -29.80 7.31 -16.87
N PRO A 363 -29.30 6.62 -15.83
CA PRO A 363 -28.02 5.92 -15.92
C PRO A 363 -28.14 4.71 -16.87
N SER A 364 -27.03 4.29 -17.47
CA SER A 364 -27.06 3.23 -18.50
C SER A 364 -27.17 1.81 -17.93
N ASN A 365 -26.43 1.52 -16.84
CA ASN A 365 -26.43 0.21 -16.17
C ASN A 365 -26.40 0.38 -14.64
N GLU A 366 -25.37 1.06 -14.15
CA GLU A 366 -25.06 1.28 -12.73
C GLU A 366 -24.43 2.66 -12.56
N MET A 367 -24.46 3.20 -11.35
CA MET A 367 -23.82 4.46 -10.97
C MET A 367 -23.17 4.33 -9.60
N SER A 368 -22.00 4.91 -9.41
CA SER A 368 -21.33 5.01 -8.11
C SER A 368 -21.45 6.44 -7.60
N LEU A 369 -21.91 6.58 -6.36
CA LEU A 369 -22.06 7.86 -5.67
C LEU A 369 -20.89 8.03 -4.69
N GLU A 370 -20.14 9.13 -4.78
CA GLU A 370 -19.06 9.49 -3.87
C GLU A 370 -19.24 10.95 -3.39
N GLY A 371 -18.57 11.33 -2.29
CA GLY A 371 -18.60 12.70 -1.78
C GLY A 371 -19.68 12.92 -0.73
N ALA A 372 -19.68 12.10 0.32
CA ALA A 372 -20.56 12.29 1.47
C ALA A 372 -20.19 13.54 2.27
N GLU A 373 -21.17 14.18 2.91
CA GLU A 373 -20.90 15.30 3.83
C GLU A 373 -20.61 14.80 5.25
N GLU A 374 -19.62 15.39 5.90
CA GLU A 374 -19.18 15.01 7.26
C GLU A 374 -20.30 15.10 8.31
N SER A 375 -21.17 16.10 8.20
CA SER A 375 -22.38 16.26 9.02
C SER A 375 -23.33 15.06 8.91
N SER A 376 -23.51 14.52 7.70
CA SER A 376 -24.41 13.41 7.40
C SER A 376 -23.89 12.05 7.82
N LEU A 377 -22.57 11.88 7.98
CA LEU A 377 -21.98 10.63 8.48
C LEU A 377 -22.41 10.36 9.93
N ALA A 378 -22.28 11.37 10.79
CA ALA A 378 -22.58 11.24 12.21
C ALA A 378 -24.08 11.01 12.48
N SER A 379 -24.97 11.63 11.69
CA SER A 379 -26.41 11.42 11.80
C SER A 379 -26.89 10.10 11.19
N THR A 380 -26.22 9.60 10.14
CA THR A 380 -26.62 8.37 9.44
C THR A 380 -26.06 7.10 10.10
N PHE A 381 -24.77 7.09 10.44
CA PHE A 381 -24.08 5.90 10.98
C PHE A 381 -23.78 5.97 12.49
N GLY A 382 -24.05 7.11 13.13
CA GLY A 382 -23.70 7.33 14.53
C GLY A 382 -22.21 7.68 14.74
N PRO A 383 -21.82 8.01 15.98
CA PRO A 383 -20.51 8.57 16.27
C PRO A 383 -19.35 7.59 16.01
N LEU A 384 -19.49 6.32 16.40
CA LEU A 384 -18.39 5.34 16.33
C LEU A 384 -17.90 5.11 14.88
N ILE A 385 -18.83 4.94 13.93
CA ILE A 385 -18.49 4.80 12.51
C ILE A 385 -18.02 6.13 11.93
N SER A 386 -18.67 7.26 12.25
CA SER A 386 -18.22 8.58 11.78
C SER A 386 -16.78 8.89 12.23
N THR A 387 -16.43 8.60 13.48
CA THR A 387 -15.05 8.74 14.00
C THR A 387 -14.08 7.79 13.31
N ALA A 388 -14.47 6.54 13.02
CA ALA A 388 -13.63 5.60 12.27
C ALA A 388 -13.40 6.02 10.81
N ILE A 389 -14.37 6.67 10.16
CA ILE A 389 -14.22 7.28 8.84
C ILE A 389 -13.30 8.51 8.92
N GLN A 390 -13.48 9.39 9.91
CA GLN A 390 -12.68 10.62 10.01
C GLN A 390 -11.20 10.37 10.33
N ASN A 391 -10.89 9.33 11.11
CA ASN A 391 -9.52 8.90 11.38
C ASN A 391 -8.93 7.98 10.28
N SER A 392 -9.67 7.71 9.20
CA SER A 392 -9.17 6.86 8.11
C SER A 392 -7.98 7.49 7.38
N TRP A 393 -7.11 6.63 6.85
CA TRP A 393 -5.97 7.04 6.04
C TRP A 393 -6.40 7.75 4.77
N LYS A 394 -7.46 7.25 4.12
CA LYS A 394 -8.09 7.87 2.95
C LYS A 394 -8.62 9.28 3.27
N ARG A 395 -9.27 9.49 4.42
CA ARG A 395 -9.75 10.82 4.84
C ARG A 395 -8.61 11.79 5.14
N THR A 396 -7.53 11.30 5.76
CA THR A 396 -6.32 12.10 6.01
C THR A 396 -5.74 12.63 4.70
N LEU A 397 -5.69 11.80 3.64
CA LEU A 397 -5.21 12.19 2.32
C LEU A 397 -6.17 13.17 1.60
N GLU A 398 -7.48 13.01 1.78
CA GLU A 398 -8.49 13.96 1.28
C GLU A 398 -8.33 15.36 1.88
N ILE A 399 -8.17 15.45 3.21
CA ILE A 399 -7.96 16.71 3.93
C ILE A 399 -6.69 17.40 3.44
N GLY A 400 -5.58 16.66 3.32
CA GLY A 400 -4.34 17.16 2.72
C GLY A 400 -4.45 17.57 1.25
N SER A 401 -5.51 17.13 0.55
CA SER A 401 -5.85 17.51 -0.83
C SER A 401 -6.96 18.57 -0.90
N ALA A 402 -7.34 19.18 0.22
CA ALA A 402 -8.45 20.14 0.36
C ALA A 402 -9.84 19.60 -0.08
N ILE A 403 -10.04 18.27 -0.11
CA ILE A 403 -11.28 17.62 -0.50
C ILE A 403 -12.27 17.66 0.68
N ARG A 404 -13.25 18.57 0.60
CA ARG A 404 -14.23 18.80 1.68
C ARG A 404 -15.17 17.61 1.90
N LYS A 405 -15.95 17.23 0.88
CA LYS A 405 -16.86 16.07 0.86
C LYS A 405 -16.07 14.77 0.68
N THR A 406 -16.30 13.77 1.52
CA THR A 406 -15.44 12.58 1.60
C THR A 406 -15.81 11.47 0.60
N ARG A 407 -14.80 10.82 0.04
CA ARG A 407 -14.90 9.59 -0.78
C ARG A 407 -14.63 8.34 0.07
N CYS A 408 -14.48 8.49 1.39
CA CYS A 408 -14.40 7.37 2.33
C CYS A 408 -15.75 6.67 2.51
N VAL A 409 -16.84 7.27 2.03
CA VAL A 409 -18.12 6.61 1.78
C VAL A 409 -18.42 6.65 0.29
N SER A 410 -18.76 5.48 -0.28
CA SER A 410 -19.18 5.32 -1.67
C SER A 410 -20.39 4.40 -1.76
N MET A 411 -21.29 4.61 -2.72
CA MET A 411 -22.50 3.82 -2.88
C MET A 411 -22.75 3.43 -4.34
N ASP A 412 -22.68 2.14 -4.63
CA ASP A 412 -22.92 1.57 -5.95
C ASP A 412 -24.39 1.17 -6.10
N VAL A 413 -25.06 1.80 -7.06
CA VAL A 413 -26.52 1.72 -7.27
C VAL A 413 -26.82 1.22 -8.67
N SER A 414 -27.50 0.08 -8.77
CA SER A 414 -28.05 -0.40 -10.04
C SER A 414 -29.21 0.47 -10.51
N THR A 415 -29.32 0.65 -11.83
CA THR A 415 -30.49 1.26 -12.48
C THR A 415 -31.80 0.53 -12.18
N LYS A 416 -31.77 -0.75 -11.81
CA LYS A 416 -32.97 -1.53 -11.51
C LYS A 416 -33.50 -1.25 -10.10
N SER A 417 -34.73 -0.74 -9.99
CA SER A 417 -35.35 -0.35 -8.71
C SER A 417 -35.54 -1.54 -7.75
N SER A 418 -35.66 -2.75 -8.29
CA SER A 418 -35.75 -4.02 -7.58
C SER A 418 -34.41 -4.55 -7.02
N VAL A 419 -33.27 -4.04 -7.50
CA VAL A 419 -31.93 -4.53 -7.13
C VAL A 419 -31.36 -3.76 -5.92
N PRO A 420 -30.79 -4.44 -4.90
CA PRO A 420 -30.09 -3.81 -3.78
C PRO A 420 -28.95 -2.89 -4.21
N ALA A 421 -28.51 -1.99 -3.32
CA ALA A 421 -27.30 -1.21 -3.51
C ALA A 421 -26.17 -1.71 -2.59
N CYS A 422 -24.91 -1.40 -2.93
CA CYS A 422 -23.76 -1.67 -2.08
C CYS A 422 -23.21 -0.35 -1.54
N LEU A 423 -23.09 -0.23 -0.22
CA LEU A 423 -22.60 0.97 0.47
C LEU A 423 -21.26 0.64 1.14
N GLY A 424 -20.17 1.16 0.57
CA GLY A 424 -18.80 0.93 1.02
C GLY A 424 -18.31 2.03 1.96
N LEU A 425 -17.72 1.63 3.08
CA LEU A 425 -17.17 2.50 4.13
C LEU A 425 -15.68 2.17 4.31
N TRP A 426 -14.82 3.14 4.06
CA TRP A 426 -13.39 3.07 4.37
C TRP A 426 -13.17 3.52 5.81
N LEU A 427 -12.67 2.60 6.65
CA LEU A 427 -12.61 2.75 8.10
C LEU A 427 -11.18 2.55 8.59
N TRP A 428 -10.77 3.42 9.52
CA TRP A 428 -9.50 3.28 10.23
C TRP A 428 -9.39 1.89 10.89
N LEU A 429 -8.28 1.20 10.63
CA LEU A 429 -8.11 -0.23 10.91
C LEU A 429 -8.34 -0.61 12.38
N GLU A 430 -7.89 0.21 13.34
CA GLU A 430 -8.03 -0.07 14.77
C GLU A 430 -9.52 -0.19 15.17
N LYS A 431 -10.34 0.80 14.78
CA LYS A 431 -11.79 0.77 14.99
C LYS A 431 -12.49 -0.26 14.11
N GLY A 432 -11.95 -0.57 12.93
CA GLY A 432 -12.40 -1.72 12.14
C GLY A 432 -12.28 -3.05 12.88
N LEU A 433 -11.18 -3.26 13.61
CA LEU A 433 -10.96 -4.49 14.40
C LEU A 433 -11.87 -4.58 15.63
N GLU A 434 -12.21 -3.45 16.26
CA GLU A 434 -13.27 -3.38 17.29
C GLU A 434 -14.65 -3.70 16.71
N MET A 435 -15.05 -3.05 15.61
CA MET A 435 -16.32 -3.32 14.93
C MET A 435 -16.45 -4.78 14.48
N ARG A 436 -15.35 -5.42 14.07
CA ARG A 436 -15.32 -6.86 13.75
C ARG A 436 -15.65 -7.74 14.96
N GLN A 437 -15.20 -7.37 16.16
CA GLN A 437 -15.54 -8.11 17.37
C GLN A 437 -17.05 -7.99 17.67
N ILE A 438 -17.64 -6.80 17.51
CA ILE A 438 -19.08 -6.58 17.70
C ILE A 438 -19.91 -7.33 16.64
N LEU A 439 -19.54 -7.22 15.35
CA LEU A 439 -20.33 -7.74 14.22
C LEU A 439 -20.29 -9.27 14.08
N TYR A 440 -19.24 -9.94 14.57
CA TYR A 440 -18.99 -11.37 14.34
C TYR A 440 -18.69 -12.14 15.64
N ALA A 441 -19.24 -11.68 16.78
CA ALA A 441 -19.26 -12.39 18.08
C ALA A 441 -20.15 -13.65 18.07
#